data_AF-A0A7C6YTW8-F1
#
_entry.id   AF-A0A7C6YTW8-F1
#
_cell.length_a   1.000
_cell.length_b   1.000
_cell.length_c   1.000
_cell.angle_alpha   90.00
_cell.angle_beta   90.00
_cell.angle_gamma   90.00
#
_symmetry.space_group_name_H-M   'P 1'
#
loop_
_entity.id
_entity.type
_entity.pdbx_description
1 polymer ?
#
loop_
_entity_poly.entity_id
_entity_poly.type
_entity_poly.pdbx_seq_one_letter_code
_entity_poly.pdbx_strand_id
1 'polypeptide(L)'
;MSYREHLKAQKKYIEAKKEARRLQKNPPPKRLDPPPPESFRHFGQAAFVLVLILAGALLYIFLRPLPAATKPEHFRLGLHCSESEFEQLKNWLEPEILANNLPWKLFHLAGHQNLIENLLSDTPADLLFLEAETADSFAAQKILVPIREGEIFRPLWEPQPFLKTLGWAVPYGENAAQARHFLTVIRQFARPFSLSCAPPIQR
;
A
#
# COMPACT_ATOMS: atom_id res chain seq x y z
N MET A 1 -37.69 25.20 35.51
CA MET A 1 -37.95 24.69 36.88
C MET A 1 -39.42 24.90 37.19
N SER A 2 -40.24 23.87 37.01
CA SER A 2 -41.69 23.94 37.17
C SER A 2 -42.07 23.75 38.65
N TYR A 3 -43.07 24.47 39.16
CA TYR A 3 -43.57 24.34 40.55
C TYR A 3 -43.90 22.87 40.93
N ARG A 4 -44.30 22.05 39.94
CA ARG A 4 -44.51 20.61 40.11
C ARG A 4 -43.24 19.84 40.47
N GLU A 5 -42.08 20.25 39.97
CA GLU A 5 -40.80 19.61 40.28
C GLU A 5 -40.38 19.90 41.73
N HIS A 6 -40.60 21.13 42.20
CA HIS A 6 -40.36 21.51 43.60
C HIS A 6 -41.21 20.70 44.58
N LEU A 7 -42.50 20.50 44.27
CA LEU A 7 -43.37 19.67 45.11
C LEU A 7 -42.94 18.19 45.12
N LYS A 8 -42.47 17.66 43.99
CA LYS A 8 -41.91 16.30 43.92
C LYS A 8 -40.61 16.18 44.73
N ALA A 9 -39.73 17.18 44.65
CA ALA A 9 -38.48 17.21 45.42
C ALA A 9 -38.74 17.29 46.93
N GLN A 10 -39.71 18.11 47.37
CA GLN A 10 -40.09 18.18 48.78
C GLN A 10 -40.67 16.86 49.30
N LYS A 11 -41.53 16.19 48.53
CA LYS A 11 -42.07 14.87 48.91
C LYS A 11 -40.96 13.84 49.08
N LYS A 12 -40.02 13.74 48.13
CA LYS A 12 -38.85 12.85 48.22
C LYS A 12 -37.99 13.16 49.44
N TYR A 13 -37.76 14.44 49.75
CA TYR A 13 -36.99 14.83 50.91
C TYR A 13 -37.65 14.42 52.23
N ILE A 14 -38.98 14.57 52.33
CA ILE A 14 -39.75 14.16 53.52
C ILE A 14 -39.72 12.63 53.68
N GLU A 15 -39.85 11.87 52.59
CA GLU A 15 -39.76 10.40 52.60
C GLU A 15 -38.37 9.93 53.02
N ALA A 16 -37.31 10.46 52.42
CA ALA A 16 -35.93 10.14 52.79
C ALA A 16 -35.64 10.45 54.27
N LYS A 17 -36.15 11.57 54.79
CA LYS A 17 -35.99 11.94 56.20
C LYS A 17 -36.75 11.00 57.14
N LYS A 18 -37.92 10.50 56.72
CA LYS A 18 -38.68 9.49 57.49
C LYS A 18 -37.96 8.14 57.48
N GLU A 19 -37.42 7.72 56.34
CA GLU A 19 -36.65 6.49 56.22
C GLU A 19 -35.36 6.54 57.04
N ALA A 20 -34.61 7.65 56.99
CA ALA A 20 -33.41 7.84 57.81
C ALA A 20 -33.72 7.77 59.31
N ARG A 21 -34.85 8.33 59.77
CA ARG A 21 -35.31 8.19 61.16
C ARG A 21 -35.71 6.76 61.52
N ARG A 22 -36.26 5.98 60.57
CA ARG A 22 -36.56 4.55 60.78
C ARG A 22 -35.28 3.73 60.89
N LEU A 23 -34.29 4.00 60.04
CA LEU A 23 -32.97 3.35 60.07
C LEU A 23 -32.16 3.70 61.33
N GLN A 24 -32.33 4.90 61.90
CA GLN A 24 -31.74 5.25 63.20
C GLN A 24 -32.39 4.52 64.37
N LYS A 25 -33.72 4.35 64.35
CA LYS A 25 -34.45 3.66 65.44
C LYS A 25 -34.30 2.14 65.38
N ASN A 26 -34.27 1.58 64.17
CA ASN A 26 -34.07 0.17 63.91
C ASN A 26 -32.93 0.03 62.89
N PRO A 27 -31.67 -0.03 63.36
CA PRO A 27 -30.56 -0.30 62.46
C PRO A 27 -30.77 -1.69 61.82
N PRO A 28 -30.60 -1.82 60.49
CA PRO A 28 -30.66 -3.14 59.87
C PRO A 28 -29.57 -4.05 60.49
N PRO A 29 -29.80 -5.36 60.55
CA PRO A 29 -28.79 -6.29 61.04
C PRO A 29 -27.50 -6.10 60.24
N LYS A 30 -26.35 -6.04 60.94
CA LYS A 30 -25.04 -5.99 60.29
C LYS A 30 -24.93 -7.21 59.37
N ARG A 31 -24.89 -6.97 58.05
CA ARG A 31 -24.66 -8.04 57.09
C ARG A 31 -23.31 -8.67 57.42
N LEU A 32 -23.34 -9.95 57.79
CA LEU A 32 -22.20 -10.81 58.02
C LEU A 32 -21.73 -11.45 56.70
N ASP A 33 -21.94 -10.77 55.58
CA ASP A 33 -21.37 -11.20 54.32
C ASP A 33 -19.88 -10.85 54.38
N PRO A 34 -18.96 -11.82 54.27
CA PRO A 34 -17.54 -11.50 54.17
C PRO A 34 -17.34 -10.57 52.96
N PRO A 35 -16.47 -9.55 53.06
CA PRO A 35 -16.13 -8.74 51.90
C PRO A 35 -15.65 -9.66 50.77
N PRO A 36 -16.04 -9.41 49.51
CA PRO A 36 -15.56 -10.21 48.38
C PRO A 36 -14.03 -10.25 48.44
N PRO A 37 -13.40 -11.42 48.22
CA PRO A 37 -11.97 -11.56 48.40
C PRO A 37 -11.24 -10.58 47.48
N GLU A 38 -10.28 -9.82 48.05
CA GLU A 38 -9.51 -8.78 47.36
C GLU A 38 -8.76 -9.30 46.11
N SER A 39 -8.65 -10.63 45.96
CA SER A 39 -8.05 -11.32 44.82
C SER A 39 -8.67 -10.94 43.47
N PHE A 40 -9.97 -10.64 43.40
CA PHE A 40 -10.62 -10.24 42.15
C PHE A 40 -10.15 -8.88 41.62
N ARG A 41 -9.68 -7.98 42.50
CA ARG A 41 -9.19 -6.66 42.09
C ARG A 41 -7.87 -6.75 41.32
N HIS A 42 -6.96 -7.58 41.79
CA HIS A 42 -5.68 -7.82 41.11
C HIS A 42 -5.84 -8.64 39.84
N PHE A 43 -6.80 -9.57 39.81
CA PHE A 43 -7.13 -10.34 38.60
C PHE A 43 -7.69 -9.44 37.49
N GLY A 44 -8.58 -8.50 37.83
CA GLY A 44 -9.09 -7.51 36.87
C GLY A 44 -8.01 -6.58 36.33
N GLN A 45 -7.06 -6.16 37.19
CA GLN A 45 -5.92 -5.35 36.76
C GLN A 45 -4.97 -6.14 35.83
N ALA A 46 -4.65 -7.39 36.17
CA ALA A 46 -3.81 -8.25 35.34
C ALA A 46 -4.46 -8.52 33.97
N ALA A 47 -5.77 -8.77 33.94
CA ALA A 47 -6.51 -8.96 32.70
C ALA A 47 -6.51 -7.68 31.83
N PHE A 48 -6.67 -6.51 32.44
CA PHE A 48 -6.61 -5.24 31.73
C PHE A 48 -5.23 -4.95 31.13
N VAL A 49 -4.16 -5.23 31.89
CA VAL A 49 -2.78 -5.11 31.41
C VAL A 49 -2.51 -6.09 30.27
N LEU A 50 -3.00 -7.34 30.38
CA LEU A 50 -2.86 -8.33 29.31
C LEU A 50 -3.55 -7.87 28.02
N VAL A 51 -4.76 -7.32 28.12
CA VAL A 51 -5.49 -6.77 26.96
C VAL A 51 -4.73 -5.59 26.34
N LEU A 52 -4.15 -4.70 27.15
CA LEU A 52 -3.33 -3.59 26.65
C LEU A 52 -2.06 -4.08 25.94
N ILE A 53 -1.39 -5.10 26.47
CA ILE A 53 -0.22 -5.70 25.83
C ILE A 53 -0.62 -6.36 24.51
N LEU A 54 -1.75 -7.06 24.47
CA LEU A 54 -2.24 -7.71 23.25
C LEU A 54 -2.62 -6.66 22.19
N ALA A 55 -3.32 -5.60 22.59
CA ALA A 55 -3.67 -4.50 21.71
C ALA A 55 -2.43 -3.75 21.20
N GLY A 56 -1.43 -3.53 22.05
CA GLY A 56 -0.14 -2.96 21.67
C GLY A 56 0.65 -3.85 20.71
N ALA A 57 0.66 -5.16 20.94
CA ALA A 57 1.30 -6.13 20.05
C ALA A 57 0.59 -6.20 18.69
N LEU A 58 -0.75 -6.19 18.67
CA LEU A 58 -1.54 -6.10 17.44
C LEU A 58 -1.24 -4.79 16.71
N LEU A 59 -1.25 -3.65 17.40
CA LEU A 59 -0.87 -2.37 16.81
C LEU A 59 0.56 -2.38 16.28
N TYR A 60 1.52 -3.00 16.95
CA TYR A 60 2.90 -3.11 16.46
C TYR A 60 3.01 -3.98 15.18
N ILE A 61 2.20 -5.04 15.08
CA ILE A 61 2.15 -5.89 13.89
C ILE A 61 1.47 -5.16 12.72
N PHE A 62 0.36 -4.47 12.98
CA PHE A 62 -0.45 -3.79 11.95
C PHE A 62 0.08 -2.41 11.55
N LEU A 63 0.63 -1.64 12.50
CA LEU A 63 1.37 -0.39 12.27
C LEU A 63 2.87 -0.66 12.40
N ARG A 64 3.37 -1.71 11.73
CA ARG A 64 4.81 -1.73 11.45
C ARG A 64 5.12 -0.40 10.78
N PRO A 65 5.99 0.46 11.36
CA PRO A 65 6.52 1.56 10.59
C PRO A 65 7.20 0.91 9.40
N LEU A 66 6.67 1.12 8.19
CA LEU A 66 7.41 0.75 7.00
C LEU A 66 8.79 1.37 7.18
N PRO A 67 9.88 0.57 7.10
CA PRO A 67 11.21 1.15 7.15
C PRO A 67 11.20 2.28 6.14
N ALA A 68 11.54 3.50 6.59
CA ALA A 68 11.55 4.68 5.73
C ALA A 68 12.29 4.28 4.46
N ALA A 69 11.55 4.17 3.34
CA ALA A 69 12.08 3.58 2.13
C ALA A 69 13.35 4.35 1.79
N THR A 70 14.50 3.72 1.96
CA THR A 70 15.77 4.26 1.50
C THR A 70 15.56 4.42 0.02
N LYS A 71 15.44 5.68 -0.45
CA LYS A 71 15.24 5.97 -1.87
C LYS A 71 16.26 5.11 -2.63
N PRO A 72 15.82 4.24 -3.55
CA PRO A 72 16.75 3.42 -4.29
C PRO A 72 17.75 4.37 -4.97
N GLU A 73 19.05 4.16 -4.74
CA GLU A 73 20.13 4.99 -5.32
C GLU A 73 20.09 4.97 -6.86
N HIS A 74 19.41 3.98 -7.43
CA HIS A 74 19.32 3.73 -8.86
C HIS A 74 17.88 3.48 -9.31
N PHE A 75 17.46 4.17 -10.38
CA PHE A 75 16.15 3.98 -11.01
C PHE A 75 16.10 2.61 -11.71
N ARG A 76 15.01 1.88 -11.50
CA ARG A 76 14.87 0.45 -11.87
C ARG A 76 13.96 0.27 -13.08
N LEU A 77 14.53 -0.24 -14.17
CA LEU A 77 13.79 -0.54 -15.40
C LEU A 77 13.56 -2.05 -15.55
N GLY A 78 12.30 -2.46 -15.46
CA GLY A 78 11.89 -3.85 -15.68
C GLY A 78 11.44 -4.10 -17.11
N LEU A 79 12.09 -5.02 -17.81
CA LEU A 79 11.74 -5.41 -19.19
C LEU A 79 11.02 -6.76 -19.20
N HIS A 80 9.71 -6.77 -19.46
CA HIS A 80 8.89 -7.98 -19.62
C HIS A 80 8.78 -8.34 -21.11
N CYS A 81 9.74 -9.12 -21.58
CA CYS A 81 9.91 -9.51 -22.98
C CYS A 81 10.59 -10.89 -23.09
N SER A 82 10.72 -11.44 -24.29
CA SER A 82 11.53 -12.65 -24.48
C SER A 82 13.02 -12.38 -24.20
N GLU A 83 13.83 -13.42 -23.99
CA GLU A 83 15.26 -13.25 -23.71
C GLU A 83 16.00 -12.61 -24.90
N SER A 84 15.66 -12.98 -26.13
CA SER A 84 16.24 -12.37 -27.33
C SER A 84 15.81 -10.90 -27.52
N GLU A 85 14.56 -10.57 -27.19
CA GLU A 85 14.07 -9.19 -27.16
C GLU A 85 14.81 -8.37 -26.09
N PHE A 86 15.04 -8.96 -24.92
CA PHE A 86 15.74 -8.32 -23.81
C PHE A 86 17.16 -7.91 -24.20
N GLU A 87 17.93 -8.79 -24.84
CA GLU A 87 19.28 -8.46 -25.30
C GLU A 87 19.29 -7.34 -26.34
N GLN A 88 18.36 -7.36 -27.30
CA GLN A 88 18.25 -6.29 -28.30
C GLN A 88 17.89 -4.95 -27.67
N LEU A 89 16.92 -4.94 -26.75
CA LEU A 89 16.50 -3.74 -26.03
C LEU A 89 17.61 -3.22 -25.11
N LYS A 90 18.32 -4.13 -24.43
CA LYS A 90 19.46 -3.78 -23.59
C LYS A 90 20.54 -3.10 -24.42
N ASN A 91 20.95 -3.70 -25.55
CA ASN A 91 21.98 -3.14 -26.43
C ASN A 91 21.56 -1.78 -27.03
N TRP A 92 20.26 -1.55 -27.23
CA TRP A 92 19.73 -0.27 -27.68
C TRP A 92 19.67 0.79 -26.57
N LEU A 93 19.30 0.41 -25.35
CA LEU A 93 19.15 1.33 -24.21
C LEU A 93 20.48 1.69 -23.53
N GLU A 94 21.40 0.73 -23.41
CA GLU A 94 22.68 0.89 -22.72
C GLU A 94 23.51 2.09 -23.23
N PRO A 95 23.68 2.32 -24.54
CA PRO A 95 24.40 3.52 -25.01
C PRO A 95 23.69 4.82 -24.65
N GLU A 96 22.36 4.86 -24.66
CA GLU A 96 21.57 6.04 -24.30
C GLU A 96 21.65 6.35 -22.80
N ILE A 97 21.67 5.31 -21.96
CA ILE A 97 21.82 5.41 -20.51
C ILE A 97 23.21 5.97 -20.17
N LEU A 98 24.25 5.43 -20.80
CA LEU A 98 25.63 5.86 -20.62
C LEU A 98 25.85 7.29 -21.13
N ALA A 99 25.30 7.64 -22.30
CA ALA A 99 25.43 8.97 -22.89
C ALA A 99 24.85 10.08 -22.00
N ASN A 100 23.81 9.76 -21.23
CA ASN A 100 23.13 10.72 -20.36
C ASN A 100 23.56 10.61 -18.87
N ASN A 101 24.56 9.78 -18.54
CA ASN A 101 25.02 9.52 -17.15
C ASN A 101 23.88 9.15 -16.19
N LEU A 102 22.93 8.34 -16.66
CA LEU A 102 21.73 8.02 -15.90
C LEU A 102 22.00 6.78 -15.02
N PRO A 103 21.86 6.87 -13.68
CA PRO A 103 22.27 5.81 -12.76
C PRO A 103 21.19 4.72 -12.67
N TRP A 104 21.04 3.92 -13.73
CA TRP A 104 19.90 3.01 -13.88
C TRP A 104 20.27 1.55 -13.90
N LYS A 105 19.33 0.72 -13.45
CA LYS A 105 19.47 -0.73 -13.43
C LYS A 105 18.41 -1.37 -14.31
N LEU A 106 18.85 -1.96 -15.41
CA LEU A 106 18.07 -2.79 -16.32
C LEU A 106 17.98 -4.22 -15.75
N PHE A 107 16.79 -4.81 -15.73
CA PHE A 107 16.62 -6.22 -15.41
C PHE A 107 15.49 -6.86 -16.22
N HIS A 108 15.64 -8.16 -16.45
CA HIS A 108 14.71 -8.95 -17.23
C HIS A 108 13.63 -9.55 -16.33
N LEU A 109 12.38 -9.48 -16.78
CA LEU A 109 11.23 -10.11 -16.16
C LEU A 109 10.78 -11.25 -17.07
N ALA A 110 11.38 -12.43 -16.86
CA ALA A 110 11.13 -13.64 -17.64
C ALA A 110 9.74 -14.21 -17.31
N GLY A 111 8.68 -13.59 -17.81
CA GLY A 111 7.30 -14.07 -17.70
C GLY A 111 6.44 -13.39 -16.63
N HIS A 112 5.16 -13.73 -16.65
CA HIS A 112 4.11 -13.04 -15.90
C HIS A 112 4.25 -13.17 -14.38
N GLN A 113 4.71 -14.32 -13.88
CA GLN A 113 4.92 -14.51 -12.45
C GLN A 113 6.00 -13.58 -11.90
N ASN A 114 7.15 -13.48 -12.60
CA ASN A 114 8.24 -12.58 -12.22
C ASN A 114 7.80 -11.11 -12.24
N LEU A 115 6.91 -10.74 -13.17
CA LEU A 115 6.32 -9.40 -13.24
C LEU A 115 5.47 -9.10 -11.98
N ILE A 116 4.62 -10.03 -11.56
CA ILE A 116 3.80 -9.88 -10.34
C ILE A 116 4.69 -9.84 -9.10
N GLU A 117 5.65 -10.76 -8.97
CA GLU A 117 6.59 -10.81 -7.85
C GLU A 117 7.39 -9.50 -7.74
N ASN A 118 7.77 -8.90 -8.87
CA ASN A 118 8.44 -7.60 -8.86
C ASN A 118 7.54 -6.48 -8.34
N LEU A 119 6.27 -6.42 -8.77
CA LEU A 119 5.31 -5.42 -8.32
C LEU A 119 5.01 -5.52 -6.81
N LEU A 120 5.07 -6.73 -6.25
CA LEU A 120 4.83 -6.98 -4.82
C LEU A 120 6.11 -6.87 -3.96
N SER A 121 7.27 -6.70 -4.58
CA SER A 121 8.54 -6.61 -3.85
C SER A 121 8.67 -5.27 -3.12
N ASP A 122 9.54 -5.22 -2.10
CA ASP A 122 9.87 -3.98 -1.39
C ASP A 122 10.54 -2.93 -2.31
N THR A 123 11.05 -3.35 -3.47
CA THR A 123 11.74 -2.49 -4.45
C THR A 123 11.26 -2.79 -5.88
N PRO A 124 10.01 -2.41 -6.22
CA PRO A 124 9.43 -2.67 -7.53
C PRO A 124 10.17 -1.90 -8.63
N ALA A 125 9.93 -2.28 -9.89
CA ALA A 125 10.36 -1.47 -11.03
C ALA A 125 9.74 -0.08 -10.95
N ASP A 126 10.52 0.96 -11.26
CA ASP A 126 10.01 2.33 -11.36
C ASP A 126 9.38 2.60 -12.73
N LEU A 127 9.82 1.86 -13.75
CA LEU A 127 9.25 1.86 -15.08
C LEU A 127 9.28 0.44 -15.65
N LEU A 128 8.18 0.07 -16.31
CA LEU A 128 8.00 -1.21 -16.94
C LEU A 128 7.96 -1.07 -18.46
N PHE A 129 8.57 -2.03 -19.14
CA PHE A 129 8.37 -2.28 -20.55
C PHE A 129 7.60 -3.58 -20.70
N LEU A 130 6.42 -3.52 -21.29
CA LEU A 130 5.49 -4.65 -21.34
C LEU A 130 4.62 -4.57 -22.59
N GLU A 131 3.87 -5.65 -22.83
CA GLU A 131 2.94 -5.76 -23.94
C GLU A 131 1.64 -5.00 -23.67
N ALA A 132 1.03 -4.43 -24.71
CA ALA A 132 -0.20 -3.67 -24.64
C ALA A 132 -1.32 -4.42 -23.90
N GLU A 133 -1.53 -5.70 -24.19
CA GLU A 133 -2.56 -6.52 -23.52
C GLU A 133 -2.32 -6.65 -22.01
N THR A 134 -1.04 -6.81 -21.61
CA THR A 134 -0.67 -6.84 -20.19
C THR A 134 -0.89 -5.47 -19.54
N ALA A 135 -0.60 -4.39 -20.27
CA ALA A 135 -0.80 -3.03 -19.81
C ALA A 135 -2.29 -2.76 -19.53
N ASP A 136 -3.16 -3.17 -20.44
CA ASP A 136 -4.61 -2.98 -20.33
C ASP A 136 -5.17 -3.74 -19.12
N SER A 137 -4.71 -4.98 -18.91
CA SER A 137 -5.08 -5.78 -17.74
C SER A 137 -4.66 -5.10 -16.42
N PHE A 138 -3.43 -4.55 -16.37
CA PHE A 138 -2.94 -3.85 -15.19
C PHE A 138 -3.58 -2.47 -14.99
N ALA A 139 -3.93 -1.79 -16.06
CA ALA A 139 -4.68 -0.53 -16.04
C ALA A 139 -6.08 -0.75 -15.44
N ALA A 140 -6.78 -1.81 -15.85
CA ALA A 140 -8.09 -2.18 -15.31
C ALA A 140 -8.02 -2.47 -13.79
N GLN A 141 -6.91 -3.03 -13.33
CA GLN A 141 -6.65 -3.31 -11.92
C GLN A 141 -6.10 -2.12 -11.12
N LYS A 142 -5.94 -0.94 -11.76
CA LYS A 142 -5.36 0.28 -11.16
C LYS A 142 -3.94 0.10 -10.61
N ILE A 143 -3.18 -0.82 -11.20
CA ILE A 143 -1.77 -1.08 -10.86
C ILE A 143 -0.86 -0.03 -11.51
N LEU A 144 -1.28 0.54 -12.64
CA LEU A 144 -0.53 1.53 -13.41
C LEU A 144 -1.02 2.95 -13.16
N VAL A 145 -0.10 3.91 -13.33
CA VAL A 145 -0.35 5.35 -13.23
C VAL A 145 -0.22 5.99 -14.62
N PRO A 146 -1.02 7.01 -14.95
CA PRO A 146 -0.90 7.73 -16.20
C PRO A 146 0.52 8.28 -16.43
N ILE A 147 1.07 8.03 -17.62
CA ILE A 147 2.29 8.63 -18.15
C ILE A 147 2.05 10.11 -18.43
N ARG A 148 0.92 10.42 -19.06
CA ARG A 148 0.38 11.77 -19.33
C ARG A 148 -1.13 11.76 -19.07
N GLU A 149 -1.77 12.93 -19.07
CA GLU A 149 -3.22 13.04 -18.86
C GLU A 149 -3.99 12.04 -19.74
N GLY A 150 -4.63 11.06 -19.10
CA GLY A 150 -5.41 10.01 -19.76
C GLY A 150 -4.62 8.87 -20.42
N GLU A 151 -3.29 8.91 -20.45
CA GLU A 151 -2.45 7.93 -21.13
C GLU A 151 -1.74 7.01 -20.14
N ILE A 152 -2.19 5.76 -20.00
CA ILE A 152 -1.63 4.78 -19.05
C ILE A 152 -0.51 3.94 -19.67
N PHE A 153 -0.59 3.68 -20.97
CA PHE A 153 0.37 2.90 -21.74
C PHE A 153 0.81 3.70 -22.96
N ARG A 154 2.12 3.63 -23.28
CA ARG A 154 2.68 4.27 -24.46
C ARG A 154 3.42 3.24 -25.31
N PRO A 155 2.93 2.90 -26.52
CA PRO A 155 3.61 1.95 -27.37
C PRO A 155 4.92 2.53 -27.89
N LEU A 156 5.93 1.68 -28.08
CA LEU A 156 7.25 2.07 -28.60
C LEU A 156 7.21 2.31 -30.12
N TRP A 157 6.33 1.60 -30.83
CA TRP A 157 6.06 1.73 -32.27
C TRP A 157 4.55 1.85 -32.53
N GLU A 158 4.17 2.25 -33.74
CA GLU A 158 2.76 2.26 -34.13
C GLU A 158 2.19 0.84 -34.14
N PRO A 159 1.02 0.59 -33.53
CA PRO A 159 0.40 -0.73 -33.53
C PRO A 159 0.20 -1.23 -34.96
N GLN A 160 0.69 -2.42 -35.25
CA GLN A 160 0.53 -3.08 -36.53
C GLN A 160 -0.23 -4.39 -36.36
N PRO A 161 -1.09 -4.75 -37.32
CA PRO A 161 -1.80 -6.02 -37.27
C PRO A 161 -0.81 -7.18 -37.25
N PHE A 162 -1.09 -8.19 -36.41
CA PHE A 162 -0.28 -9.41 -36.23
C PHE A 162 1.12 -9.20 -35.64
N LEU A 163 1.48 -7.99 -35.23
CA LEU A 163 2.70 -7.72 -34.49
C LEU A 163 2.38 -7.44 -33.02
N LYS A 164 3.22 -8.00 -32.15
CA LYS A 164 3.24 -7.67 -30.73
C LYS A 164 3.40 -6.17 -30.57
N THR A 165 2.61 -5.54 -29.71
CA THR A 165 2.76 -4.12 -29.39
C THR A 165 3.40 -4.01 -28.02
N LEU A 166 4.70 -3.67 -27.99
CA LEU A 166 5.41 -3.40 -26.74
C LEU A 166 5.49 -1.91 -26.48
N GLY A 167 5.56 -1.54 -25.21
CA GLY A 167 5.60 -0.16 -24.80
C GLY A 167 5.89 0.04 -23.34
N TRP A 168 5.82 1.30 -22.95
CA TRP A 168 6.12 1.77 -21.62
C TRP A 168 4.86 1.86 -20.78
N ALA A 169 4.99 1.46 -19.52
CA ALA A 169 3.97 1.61 -18.51
C ALA A 169 4.62 2.01 -17.18
N VAL A 170 4.00 2.92 -16.45
CA VAL A 170 4.50 3.37 -15.15
C VAL A 170 3.68 2.68 -14.06
N PRO A 171 4.27 1.78 -13.26
CA PRO A 171 3.56 1.20 -12.12
C PRO A 171 3.28 2.26 -11.06
N TYR A 172 2.31 1.98 -10.20
CA TYR A 172 2.03 2.82 -9.04
C TYR A 172 3.23 2.84 -8.09
N GLY A 173 3.79 4.03 -7.87
CA GLY A 173 4.98 4.21 -7.04
C GLY A 173 5.41 5.67 -6.91
N GLU A 174 6.37 5.91 -6.04
CA GLU A 174 6.85 7.26 -5.69
C GLU A 174 7.67 7.93 -6.82
N ASN A 175 8.25 7.13 -7.72
CA ASN A 175 9.17 7.59 -8.77
C ASN A 175 8.51 7.86 -10.12
N ALA A 176 7.17 7.94 -10.18
CA ALA A 176 6.43 8.16 -11.42
C ALA A 176 6.87 9.43 -12.17
N ALA A 177 7.25 10.50 -11.46
CA ALA A 177 7.76 11.73 -12.09
C ALA A 177 9.09 11.52 -12.82
N GLN A 178 10.02 10.76 -12.21
CA GLN A 178 11.29 10.42 -12.84
C GLN A 178 11.09 9.50 -14.04
N ALA A 179 10.17 8.53 -13.94
CA ALA A 179 9.79 7.66 -15.06
C ALA A 179 9.29 8.47 -16.27
N ARG A 180 8.42 9.45 -16.03
CA ARG A 180 7.93 10.36 -17.09
C ARG A 180 9.03 11.22 -17.70
N HIS A 181 9.96 11.72 -16.89
CA HIS A 181 11.10 12.49 -17.38
C HIS A 181 11.97 11.62 -18.30
N PHE A 182 12.28 10.40 -17.87
CA PHE A 182 13.04 9.46 -18.67
C PHE A 182 12.37 9.16 -20.02
N LEU A 183 11.07 8.86 -20.01
CA LEU A 183 10.32 8.63 -21.25
C LEU A 183 10.38 9.83 -22.20
N THR A 184 10.48 11.05 -21.65
CA THR A 184 10.67 12.25 -22.46
C THR A 184 12.08 12.30 -23.07
N VAL A 185 13.12 11.99 -22.30
CA VAL A 185 14.52 11.94 -22.77
C VAL A 185 14.69 10.91 -23.87
N ILE A 186 14.26 9.66 -23.66
CA ILE A 186 14.39 8.63 -24.71
C ILE A 186 13.67 9.04 -25.98
N ARG A 187 12.47 9.60 -25.88
CA ARG A 187 11.72 9.97 -27.08
C ARG A 187 12.36 11.09 -27.88
N GLN A 188 13.08 11.99 -27.22
CA GLN A 188 13.71 13.13 -27.88
C GLN A 188 15.10 12.78 -28.43
N PHE A 189 15.83 11.89 -27.76
CA PHE A 189 17.24 11.67 -28.04
C PHE A 189 17.59 10.28 -28.55
N ALA A 190 16.81 9.25 -28.19
CA ALA A 190 17.11 7.89 -28.62
C ALA A 190 16.71 7.66 -30.08
N ARG A 191 17.51 6.86 -30.78
CA ARG A 191 17.14 6.37 -32.11
C ARG A 191 15.87 5.50 -32.01
N PRO A 192 14.96 5.53 -33.00
CA PRO A 192 13.81 4.63 -33.03
C PRO A 192 14.26 3.17 -32.93
N PHE A 193 13.67 2.42 -32.00
CA PHE A 193 13.93 0.99 -31.89
C PHE A 193 13.19 0.24 -32.99
N SER A 194 13.91 -0.61 -33.72
CA SER A 194 13.33 -1.54 -34.68
C SER A 194 13.60 -2.96 -34.23
N LEU A 195 12.54 -3.71 -33.93
CA LEU A 195 12.63 -5.15 -33.72
C LEU A 195 12.97 -5.77 -35.08
N SER A 196 14.23 -6.15 -35.28
CA SER A 196 14.66 -6.92 -36.45
C SER A 196 14.06 -8.31 -36.37
N CYS A 197 12.80 -8.43 -36.79
CA CYS A 197 12.17 -9.72 -37.04
C CYS A 197 12.56 -10.18 -38.45
N ALA A 198 13.77 -10.73 -38.57
CA ALA A 198 14.14 -11.50 -39.74
C ALA A 198 15.04 -12.66 -39.30
N PRO A 199 14.59 -13.93 -39.38
CA PRO A 199 15.57 -14.99 -39.56
C PRO A 199 16.31 -14.71 -40.87
N PRO A 200 17.62 -14.98 -40.97
CA PRO A 200 18.30 -14.91 -42.25
C PRO A 200 17.59 -15.88 -43.19
N ILE A 201 16.90 -15.34 -44.20
CA ILE A 201 16.46 -16.14 -45.34
C ILE A 201 17.75 -16.51 -46.06
N GLN A 202 18.30 -17.67 -45.74
CA GLN A 202 19.29 -18.31 -46.59
C GLN A 202 18.60 -18.59 -47.93
N ARG A 203 18.98 -17.85 -48.97
CA ARG A 203 18.78 -18.23 -50.36
C ARG A 203 20.13 -18.59 -50.95
#